data_AF-A0A7C3S2G7-F1
#
_entry.id   AF-A0A7C3S2G7-F1
#
_cell.length_a   1.000
_cell.length_b   1.000
_cell.length_c   1.000
_cell.angle_alpha   90.00
_cell.angle_beta   90.00
_cell.angle_gamma   90.00
#
_symmetry.space_group_name_H-M   'P 1'
#
loop_
_entity.id
_entity.type
_entity.pdbx_description
1 polymer ?
#
loop_
_entity_poly.entity_id
_entity_poly.type
_entity_poly.pdbx_seq_one_letter_code
_entity_poly.pdbx_strand_id
1 'polypeptide(L)'
;MGKIYEDRQANQVDTALRLYDYFLSRTSLPKTGDLCPDKESWRSLEEKMREALRLRQRSLSREKTYLLWLRNFGNFVNGKSPHQLEGRDLQDFLSELAVGKKVSPSTQNQAINATVFLYRHVLDENTEQVLSAVRAKRADLAP
;
A
#
# COMPACT_ATOMS: atom_id res chain seq x y z
N MET A 1 16.12 30.23 -2.99
CA MET A 1 14.98 29.75 -2.18
C MET A 1 13.85 29.08 -2.99
N GLY A 2 14.00 28.81 -4.30
CA GLY A 2 12.88 28.35 -5.16
C GLY A 2 12.87 26.88 -5.63
N LYS A 3 13.90 26.06 -5.35
CA LYS A 3 13.96 24.67 -5.88
C LYS A 3 13.12 23.65 -5.09
N ILE A 4 12.96 23.84 -3.78
CA ILE A 4 12.32 22.85 -2.89
C ILE A 4 10.79 22.77 -3.10
N TYR A 5 10.17 23.83 -3.62
CA TYR A 5 8.72 23.88 -3.85
C TYR A 5 8.31 23.24 -5.19
N GLU A 6 9.13 23.43 -6.24
CA GLU A 6 8.92 22.86 -7.57
C GLU A 6 8.97 21.32 -7.53
N ASP A 7 9.96 20.75 -6.84
CA ASP A 7 10.15 19.29 -6.75
C ASP A 7 9.02 18.59 -5.99
N ARG A 8 8.42 19.27 -5.00
CA ARG A 8 7.28 18.75 -4.24
C ARG A 8 6.01 18.71 -5.10
N GLN A 9 5.80 19.74 -5.91
CA GLN A 9 4.63 19.84 -6.79
C GLN A 9 4.78 18.89 -8.00
N ALA A 10 5.97 18.77 -8.59
CA ALA A 10 6.26 17.84 -9.68
C ALA A 10 6.05 16.37 -9.29
N ASN A 11 6.51 15.96 -8.11
CA ASN A 11 6.27 14.61 -7.60
C ASN A 11 4.79 14.34 -7.29
N GLN A 12 4.05 15.35 -6.83
CA GLN A 12 2.61 15.25 -6.64
C GLN A 12 1.87 15.14 -7.97
N VAL A 13 2.34 15.81 -9.02
CA VAL A 13 1.77 15.72 -10.38
C VAL A 13 2.01 14.33 -10.97
N ASP A 14 3.23 13.80 -10.96
CA ASP A 14 3.51 12.44 -11.46
C ASP A 14 2.68 11.38 -10.70
N THR A 15 2.61 11.51 -9.37
CA THR A 15 1.78 10.61 -8.55
C THR A 15 0.29 10.77 -8.85
N ALA A 16 -0.21 12.00 -9.00
CA ALA A 16 -1.62 12.26 -9.31
C ALA A 16 -2.01 11.78 -10.71
N LEU A 17 -1.12 11.96 -11.71
CA LEU A 17 -1.32 11.46 -13.06
C LEU A 17 -1.38 9.93 -13.07
N ARG A 18 -0.52 9.25 -12.30
CA ARG A 18 -0.57 7.79 -12.14
C ARG A 18 -1.85 7.32 -11.46
N LEU A 19 -2.26 8.00 -10.38
CA LEU A 19 -3.53 7.67 -9.71
C LEU A 19 -4.73 7.89 -10.64
N TYR A 20 -4.67 8.92 -11.48
CA TYR A 20 -5.69 9.19 -12.49
C TYR A 20 -5.70 8.13 -13.59
N ASP A 21 -4.53 7.78 -14.14
CA ASP A 21 -4.39 6.70 -15.12
C ASP A 21 -4.86 5.34 -14.55
N TYR A 22 -4.50 5.04 -13.30
CA TYR A 22 -4.98 3.87 -12.56
C TYR A 22 -6.51 3.88 -12.44
N PHE A 23 -7.09 5.02 -12.07
CA PHE A 23 -8.54 5.15 -11.92
C PHE A 23 -9.29 5.11 -13.26
N LEU A 24 -8.72 5.67 -14.33
CA LEU A 24 -9.28 5.56 -15.68
C LEU A 24 -9.21 4.11 -16.18
N SER A 25 -8.08 3.44 -16.01
CA SER A 25 -7.88 2.03 -16.34
C SER A 25 -8.82 1.10 -15.55
N ARG A 26 -9.22 1.49 -14.34
CA ARG A 26 -10.25 0.79 -13.53
C ARG A 26 -11.63 0.81 -14.18
N THR A 27 -11.97 1.85 -14.94
CA THR A 27 -13.29 1.99 -15.60
C THR A 27 -13.37 1.25 -16.94
N SER A 28 -12.22 0.88 -17.52
CA SER A 28 -12.12 0.28 -18.86
C SER A 28 -11.72 -1.20 -18.88
N LEU A 29 -11.76 -1.91 -17.75
CA LEU A 29 -11.30 -3.30 -17.63
C LEU A 29 -11.91 -4.22 -18.72
N PRO A 30 -11.09 -4.89 -19.53
CA PRO A 30 -11.52 -6.06 -20.27
C PRO A 30 -11.84 -7.17 -19.27
N LYS A 31 -12.92 -7.92 -19.53
CA LYS A 31 -13.14 -9.22 -18.89
C LYS A 31 -12.06 -10.17 -19.39
N THR A 32 -10.90 -10.19 -18.75
CA THR A 32 -9.98 -11.31 -18.93
C THR A 32 -10.56 -12.46 -18.12
N GLY A 33 -11.32 -13.30 -18.81
CA GLY A 33 -11.66 -14.62 -18.33
C GLY A 33 -10.39 -15.43 -18.23
N ASP A 34 -9.95 -15.69 -17.01
CA ASP A 34 -9.33 -16.94 -16.63
C ASP A 34 -9.61 -17.16 -15.13
N LEU A 35 -10.02 -18.39 -14.82
CA LEU A 35 -10.58 -18.81 -13.54
C LEU A 35 -9.62 -18.49 -12.37
N CYS A 36 -10.02 -17.60 -11.45
CA CYS A 36 -9.16 -17.15 -10.36
C CYS A 36 -9.37 -17.93 -9.04
N PRO A 37 -8.33 -18.59 -8.48
CA PRO A 37 -8.27 -19.01 -7.07
C PRO A 37 -8.00 -17.82 -6.11
N ASP A 38 -8.32 -16.59 -6.54
CA ASP A 38 -7.76 -15.35 -5.98
C ASP A 38 -8.35 -14.96 -4.61
N LYS A 39 -9.61 -15.30 -4.34
CA LYS A 39 -10.21 -15.10 -3.00
C LYS A 39 -9.57 -15.98 -1.93
N GLU A 40 -9.07 -17.16 -2.31
CA GLU A 40 -8.39 -18.07 -1.39
C GLU A 40 -7.00 -17.54 -1.06
N SER A 41 -6.33 -16.90 -2.02
CA SER A 41 -5.01 -16.27 -1.84
C SER A 41 -5.03 -15.12 -0.82
N TRP A 42 -5.97 -14.19 -0.93
CA TRP A 42 -6.11 -13.06 0.01
C TRP A 42 -6.59 -13.48 1.40
N ARG A 43 -7.47 -14.50 1.48
CA ARG A 43 -7.87 -15.09 2.76
C ARG A 43 -6.71 -15.78 3.46
N SER A 44 -5.91 -16.55 2.72
CA SER A 44 -4.69 -17.17 3.24
C SER A 44 -3.69 -16.10 3.72
N LEU A 45 -3.56 -15.00 2.97
CA LEU A 45 -2.71 -13.87 3.36
C LEU A 45 -3.18 -13.18 4.65
N GLU A 46 -4.50 -12.99 4.80
CA GLU A 46 -5.09 -12.44 6.03
C GLU A 46 -4.78 -13.33 7.24
N GLU A 47 -4.88 -14.65 7.09
CA GLU A 47 -4.58 -15.59 8.17
C GLU A 47 -3.09 -15.63 8.52
N LYS A 48 -2.21 -15.67 7.52
CA LYS A 48 -0.76 -15.55 7.75
C LYS A 48 -0.40 -14.25 8.46
N MET A 49 -1.06 -13.13 8.10
CA MET A 49 -0.85 -11.85 8.79
C MET A 49 -1.32 -11.94 10.25
N ARG A 50 -2.46 -12.58 10.52
CA ARG A 50 -2.97 -12.82 11.87
C ARG A 50 -2.01 -13.65 12.71
N GLU A 51 -1.53 -14.77 12.18
CA GLU A 51 -0.54 -15.63 12.83
C GLU A 51 0.75 -14.85 13.14
N ALA A 52 1.29 -14.11 12.17
CA ALA A 52 2.49 -13.30 12.36
C ALA A 52 2.31 -12.20 13.43
N LEU A 53 1.12 -11.59 13.52
CA LEU A 53 0.81 -10.59 14.55
C LEU A 53 0.73 -11.20 15.94
N ARG A 54 0.10 -12.39 16.06
CA ARG A 54 -0.05 -13.12 17.32
C ARG A 54 1.26 -13.70 17.82
N LEU A 55 2.08 -14.25 16.93
CA LEU A 55 3.43 -14.73 17.25
C LEU A 55 4.29 -13.61 17.87
N ARG A 56 4.06 -12.37 17.43
CA ARG A 56 4.74 -11.16 17.93
C ARG A 56 3.99 -10.50 19.10
N GLN A 57 3.03 -11.19 19.71
CA GLN A 57 2.26 -10.74 20.88
C GLN A 57 1.64 -9.35 20.71
N ARG A 58 1.22 -9.00 19.50
CA ARG A 58 0.51 -7.73 19.26
C ARG A 58 -0.87 -7.81 19.89
N SER A 59 -1.34 -6.68 20.43
CA SER A 59 -2.68 -6.61 21.00
C SER A 59 -3.76 -6.84 19.94
N LEU A 60 -4.90 -7.39 20.34
CA LEU A 60 -6.05 -7.63 19.46
C LEU A 60 -6.55 -6.35 18.76
N SER A 61 -6.39 -5.19 19.41
CA SER A 61 -6.70 -3.89 18.81
C SER A 61 -5.78 -3.60 17.61
N ARG A 62 -4.47 -3.82 17.74
CA ARG A 62 -3.51 -3.64 16.63
C ARG A 62 -3.75 -4.67 15.54
N GLU A 63 -4.07 -5.91 15.91
CA GLU A 63 -4.48 -6.95 14.94
C GLU A 63 -5.63 -6.46 14.07
N LYS A 64 -6.74 -6.01 14.68
CA LYS A 64 -7.89 -5.48 13.94
C LYS A 64 -7.53 -4.33 13.01
N THR A 65 -6.72 -3.37 13.49
CA THR A 65 -6.27 -2.24 12.67
C THR A 65 -5.45 -2.71 11.46
N TYR A 66 -4.56 -3.68 11.65
CA TYR A 66 -3.68 -4.15 10.59
C TYR A 66 -4.46 -4.93 9.52
N LEU A 67 -5.38 -5.80 9.95
CA LEU A 67 -6.25 -6.54 9.03
C LEU A 67 -7.22 -5.61 8.28
N LEU A 68 -7.69 -4.53 8.92
CA LEU A 68 -8.49 -3.50 8.22
C LEU A 68 -7.68 -2.85 7.10
N TRP A 69 -6.44 -2.48 7.35
CA TRP A 69 -5.57 -1.89 6.33
C TRP A 69 -5.20 -2.87 5.23
N LEU A 70 -5.00 -4.16 5.56
CA LEU A 70 -4.81 -5.21 4.56
C LEU A 70 -5.99 -5.29 3.59
N ARG A 71 -7.23 -5.31 4.11
CA ARG A 71 -8.44 -5.35 3.28
C ARG A 71 -8.59 -4.09 2.43
N ASN A 72 -8.29 -2.93 3.00
CA ASN A 72 -8.30 -1.67 2.25
C ASN A 72 -7.25 -1.66 1.13
N PHE A 73 -6.08 -2.25 1.37
CA PHE A 73 -5.03 -2.40 0.37
C PHE A 73 -5.42 -3.40 -0.73
N GLY A 74 -5.95 -4.57 -0.36
CA GLY A 74 -6.47 -5.55 -1.32
C GLY A 74 -7.57 -4.97 -2.22
N ASN A 75 -8.48 -4.19 -1.63
CA ASN A 75 -9.49 -3.46 -2.40
C ASN A 75 -8.90 -2.37 -3.30
N PHE A 76 -7.79 -1.74 -2.87
CA PHE A 76 -7.12 -0.73 -3.67
C PHE A 76 -6.48 -1.35 -4.91
N VAL A 77 -5.79 -2.49 -4.80
CA VAL A 77 -5.09 -3.13 -5.93
C VAL A 77 -6.00 -3.92 -6.88
N ASN A 78 -7.29 -4.04 -6.54
CA ASN A 78 -8.40 -4.48 -7.39
C ASN A 78 -8.11 -5.70 -8.29
N GLY A 79 -8.01 -6.89 -7.69
CA GLY A 79 -7.91 -8.16 -8.43
C GLY A 79 -6.50 -8.57 -8.82
N LYS A 80 -5.47 -7.79 -8.43
CA LYS A 80 -4.09 -8.30 -8.42
C LYS A 80 -3.94 -9.40 -7.37
N SER A 81 -3.26 -10.47 -7.73
CA SER A 81 -2.90 -11.53 -6.79
C SER A 81 -1.81 -11.04 -5.83
N PRO A 82 -1.77 -11.50 -4.56
CA PRO A 82 -0.74 -11.11 -3.60
C PRO A 82 0.71 -11.32 -4.08
N HIS A 83 0.93 -12.27 -4.99
CA HIS A 83 2.26 -12.56 -5.57
C HIS A 83 2.69 -11.59 -6.67
N GLN A 84 1.77 -10.74 -7.14
CA GLN A 84 2.03 -9.72 -8.16
C GLN A 84 2.15 -8.32 -7.55
N LEU A 85 2.13 -8.23 -6.22
CA LEU A 85 2.27 -6.97 -5.51
C LEU A 85 3.70 -6.47 -5.62
N GLU A 86 3.85 -5.19 -5.94
CA GLU A 86 5.16 -4.54 -6.01
C GLU A 86 5.25 -3.38 -5.02
N GLY A 87 6.47 -2.96 -4.70
CA GLY A 87 6.70 -1.78 -3.85
C GLY A 87 6.06 -0.49 -4.40
N ARG A 88 5.74 -0.43 -5.69
CA ARG A 88 5.00 0.68 -6.31
C ARG A 88 3.52 0.70 -5.90
N ASP A 89 2.86 -0.45 -5.80
CA ASP A 89 1.46 -0.54 -5.34
C ASP A 89 1.30 0.03 -3.93
N LEU A 90 2.30 -0.19 -3.06
CA LEU A 90 2.33 0.42 -1.73
C LEU A 90 2.38 1.95 -1.80
N GLN A 91 3.23 2.52 -2.67
CA GLN A 91 3.37 3.97 -2.80
C GLN A 91 2.09 4.62 -3.32
N ASP A 92 1.48 4.01 -4.33
CA ASP A 92 0.26 4.50 -4.93
C ASP A 92 -0.89 4.44 -3.92
N PHE A 93 -1.01 3.35 -3.15
CA PHE A 93 -1.98 3.24 -2.07
C PHE A 93 -1.83 4.34 -1.02
N LEU A 94 -0.61 4.54 -0.52
CA LEU A 94 -0.33 5.56 0.49
C LEU A 94 -0.56 6.98 -0.02
N SER A 95 -0.33 7.21 -1.31
CA SER A 95 -0.58 8.49 -1.96
C SER A 95 -2.07 8.74 -2.15
N GLU A 96 -2.83 7.72 -2.53
CA GLU A 96 -4.28 7.79 -2.60
C GLU A 96 -4.91 8.11 -1.24
N LEU A 97 -4.38 7.55 -0.15
CA LEU A 97 -4.81 7.90 1.20
C LEU A 97 -4.56 9.38 1.53
N ALA A 98 -3.39 9.90 1.18
CA ALA A 98 -2.98 11.26 1.53
C ALA A 98 -3.61 12.34 0.64
N VAL A 99 -3.69 12.10 -0.66
CA VAL A 99 -4.10 13.10 -1.66
C VAL A 99 -5.56 12.92 -2.05
N GLY A 100 -5.95 11.70 -2.39
CA GLY A 100 -7.32 11.37 -2.80
C GLY A 100 -8.29 11.43 -1.63
N LYS A 101 -8.02 10.64 -0.58
CA LYS A 101 -8.89 10.53 0.61
C LYS A 101 -8.60 11.54 1.71
N LYS A 102 -7.48 12.28 1.63
CA LYS A 102 -7.08 13.32 2.59
C LYS A 102 -7.13 12.86 4.05
N VAL A 103 -6.68 11.63 4.32
CA VAL A 103 -6.70 11.08 5.69
C VAL A 103 -5.72 11.81 6.61
N SER A 104 -5.98 11.75 7.92
CA SER A 104 -5.07 12.35 8.90
C SER A 104 -3.66 11.72 8.85
N PRO A 105 -2.60 12.44 9.26
CA PRO A 105 -1.25 11.87 9.33
C PRO A 105 -1.16 10.64 10.23
N SER A 106 -1.93 10.58 11.32
CA SER A 106 -2.00 9.42 12.21
C SER A 106 -2.61 8.21 11.51
N THR A 107 -3.69 8.43 10.76
CA THR A 107 -4.35 7.40 9.93
C THR A 107 -3.40 6.87 8.87
N GLN A 108 -2.66 7.76 8.19
CA GLN A 108 -1.66 7.37 7.20
C GLN A 108 -0.54 6.54 7.83
N ASN A 109 -0.05 6.93 9.02
CA ASN A 109 0.96 6.15 9.75
C ASN A 109 0.46 4.74 10.14
N GLN A 110 -0.81 4.59 10.48
CA GLN A 110 -1.39 3.26 10.73
C GLN A 110 -1.40 2.40 9.46
N ALA A 111 -1.78 2.98 8.32
CA ALA A 111 -1.74 2.29 7.02
C ALA A 111 -0.30 1.90 6.65
N ILE A 112 0.65 2.83 6.74
CA ILE A 112 2.09 2.56 6.49
C ILE A 112 2.56 1.38 7.34
N ASN A 113 2.32 1.43 8.65
CA ASN A 113 2.79 0.38 9.55
C ASN A 113 2.18 -0.99 9.23
N ALA A 114 0.90 -1.03 8.88
CA ALA A 114 0.22 -2.27 8.53
C ALA A 114 0.73 -2.86 7.20
N THR A 115 0.87 -2.04 6.16
CA THR A 115 1.30 -2.54 4.86
C THR A 115 2.80 -2.88 4.85
N VAL A 116 3.64 -2.13 5.55
CA VAL A 116 5.05 -2.51 5.76
C VAL A 116 5.15 -3.85 6.50
N PHE A 117 4.31 -4.06 7.52
CA PHE A 117 4.27 -5.33 8.23
C PHE A 117 3.90 -6.50 7.30
N LEU A 118 2.94 -6.31 6.40
CA LEU A 118 2.56 -7.29 5.39
C LEU A 118 3.77 -7.69 4.52
N TYR A 119 4.43 -6.72 3.88
CA TYR A 119 5.58 -7.01 3.02
C TYR A 119 6.72 -7.71 3.78
N ARG A 120 7.01 -7.26 5.00
CA ARG A 120 8.14 -7.77 5.78
C ARG A 120 7.93 -9.16 6.36
N HIS A 121 6.70 -9.51 6.73
CA HIS A 121 6.44 -10.68 7.58
C HIS A 121 5.49 -11.70 6.97
N VAL A 122 4.87 -11.39 5.84
CA VAL A 122 3.88 -12.27 5.21
C VAL A 122 4.26 -12.58 3.77
N LEU A 123 4.71 -11.59 3.00
CA LEU A 123 5.14 -11.77 1.61
C LEU A 123 6.61 -12.19 1.47
N ASP A 124 7.39 -12.07 2.55
CA ASP A 124 8.83 -12.41 2.60
C ASP A 124 9.66 -11.75 1.48
N GLU A 125 9.19 -10.59 1.00
CA GLU A 125 9.88 -9.81 -0.01
C GLU A 125 10.96 -8.94 0.64
N ASN A 126 12.02 -8.67 -0.12
CA ASN A 126 13.17 -7.88 0.33
C ASN A 126 12.74 -6.45 0.67
N THR A 127 12.36 -6.27 1.93
CA THR A 127 11.60 -5.12 2.41
C THR A 127 12.45 -3.85 2.40
N GLU A 128 13.77 -3.99 2.30
CA GLU A 128 14.73 -2.89 2.19
C GLU A 128 14.51 -2.07 0.91
N GLN A 129 14.18 -2.69 -0.23
CA GLN A 129 13.85 -1.93 -1.46
C GLN A 129 12.51 -1.21 -1.35
N VAL A 130 11.49 -1.87 -0.80
CA VAL A 130 10.14 -1.29 -0.66
C VAL A 130 10.14 -0.15 0.37
N LEU A 131 10.82 -0.35 1.50
CA LEU A 131 10.98 0.66 2.55
C LEU A 131 11.91 1.79 2.16
N SER A 132 13.01 1.52 1.44
CA SER A 132 13.88 2.59 0.93
C SER A 132 13.15 3.46 -0.07
N ALA A 133 12.26 2.92 -0.90
CA ALA A 133 11.46 3.73 -1.81
C ALA A 133 10.45 4.63 -1.05
N VAL A 134 9.89 4.15 0.06
CA VAL A 134 9.01 4.96 0.95
C VAL A 134 9.81 5.95 1.81
N ARG A 135 11.02 5.58 2.26
CA ARG A 135 11.89 6.38 3.15
C ARG A 135 12.73 7.42 2.41
N ALA A 136 13.29 7.09 1.25
CA ALA A 136 14.05 8.03 0.42
C ALA A 136 13.18 9.26 0.10
N LYS A 137 11.89 9.05 -0.18
CA LYS A 137 10.91 10.11 -0.37
C LYS A 137 10.61 10.96 0.89
N ARG A 138 10.89 10.45 2.10
CA ARG A 138 10.77 11.21 3.36
C ARG A 138 12.07 11.92 3.74
N ALA A 139 13.23 11.41 3.31
CA ALA A 139 14.53 12.04 3.54
C ALA A 139 14.70 13.31 2.68
N ASP A 140 14.15 13.32 1.47
CA ASP A 140 14.03 14.53 0.63
C ASP A 140 12.99 15.55 1.17
N LEU A 141 12.35 15.24 2.30
CA LEU A 141 11.30 16.04 2.94
C LEU A 141 11.68 16.49 4.36
N ALA A 142 12.98 16.56 4.66
CA ALA A 142 13.50 17.23 5.86
C ALA A 142 14.29 18.50 5.45
N PRO A 143 14.06 19.66 6.09
CA PRO A 143 14.80 20.89 5.82
C PRO A 143 16.26 20.82 6.28
#